data_AF-A0A369K380-F1
#
_entry.id   AF-A0A369K380-F1
#
_cell.length_a   1.000
_cell.length_b   1.000
_cell.length_c   1.000
_cell.angle_alpha   90.00
_cell.angle_beta   90.00
_cell.angle_gamma   90.00
#
_symmetry.space_group_name_H-M   'P 1'
#
loop_
_entity.id
_entity.type
_entity.pdbx_description
1 polymer ?
#
loop_
_entity_poly.entity_id
_entity_poly.type
_entity_poly.pdbx_seq_one_letter_code
_entity_poly.pdbx_strand_id
1 'polypeptide(L)'
;MAQERKRLGVTADEYTVYVVYPNAAFDHLFVLRANIPLRTLEAIDRNDEKMPPMHICQGVVPLHVDVQKPLQDNALAKVLAALMDHTLEIAATVVEEPSSSASVGADV
;
A
#
# COMPACT_ATOMS: atom_id res chain seq x y z
N MET A 1 1.25 -9.47 -0.87
CA MET A 1 1.68 -8.05 -0.91
C MET A 1 2.43 -7.63 0.34
N ALA A 2 1.84 -7.64 1.54
CA ALA A 2 2.55 -7.25 2.78
C ALA A 2 3.70 -8.22 3.16
N GLN A 3 3.47 -9.54 3.08
CA GLN A 3 4.53 -10.55 3.28
C GLN A 3 5.69 -10.41 2.28
N GLU A 4 5.40 -10.00 1.04
CA GLU A 4 6.43 -9.79 0.02
C GLU A 4 7.30 -8.57 0.34
N ARG A 5 6.69 -7.46 0.78
CA ARG A 5 7.45 -6.28 1.23
C ARG A 5 8.37 -6.60 2.41
N LYS A 6 7.87 -7.38 3.38
CA LYS A 6 8.69 -7.90 4.49
C LYS A 6 9.87 -8.74 3.98
N ARG A 7 9.65 -9.64 3.01
CA ARG A 7 10.71 -10.47 2.40
C ARG A 7 11.76 -9.65 1.65
N LEU A 8 11.36 -8.52 1.06
CA LEU A 8 12.26 -7.57 0.39
C LEU A 8 13.01 -6.66 1.36
N GLY A 9 12.94 -6.90 2.67
CA GLY A 9 13.68 -6.16 3.68
C GLY A 9 13.08 -4.80 4.05
N VAL A 10 11.84 -4.50 3.64
CA VAL A 10 11.14 -3.30 4.10
C VAL A 10 10.70 -3.51 5.55
N THR A 11 11.46 -2.98 6.50
CA THR A 11 11.14 -3.07 7.93
C THR A 11 10.15 -1.97 8.31
N ALA A 12 8.91 -2.34 8.63
CA ALA A 12 7.89 -1.44 9.12
C ALA A 12 7.07 -2.11 10.23
N ASP A 13 6.65 -1.33 11.23
CA ASP A 13 5.77 -1.82 12.31
C ASP A 13 4.37 -2.18 11.79
N GLU A 14 3.97 -1.56 10.69
CA GLU A 14 2.68 -1.74 10.03
C GLU A 14 2.80 -1.65 8.51
N TYR A 15 2.05 -2.50 7.82
CA TYR A 15 1.94 -2.50 6.36
C TYR A 15 0.52 -2.10 5.96
N THR A 16 0.40 -0.99 5.25
CA THR A 16 -0.87 -0.63 4.60
C THR A 16 -0.99 -1.35 3.25
N VAL A 17 -2.08 -2.07 3.06
CA VAL A 17 -2.45 -2.75 1.80
C VAL A 17 -3.76 -2.17 1.30
N TYR A 18 -3.82 -1.89 0.01
CA TYR A 18 -5.04 -1.49 -0.69
C TYR A 18 -5.47 -2.63 -1.61
N VAL A 19 -6.76 -2.98 -1.58
CA VAL A 19 -7.39 -3.90 -2.52
C VAL A 19 -8.53 -3.15 -3.19
N VAL A 20 -8.49 -3.11 -4.52
CA VAL A 20 -9.43 -2.34 -5.34
C VAL A 20 -10.11 -3.30 -6.30
N TYR A 21 -11.45 -3.39 -6.25
CA TYR A 21 -12.21 -4.28 -7.13
C TYR A 21 -13.59 -3.69 -7.46
N PRO A 22 -14.06 -3.86 -8.71
CA PRO A 22 -15.38 -3.41 -9.10
C PRO A 22 -16.45 -4.33 -8.54
N ASN A 23 -17.67 -3.82 -8.40
CA ASN A 23 -18.84 -4.65 -8.17
C ASN A 23 -19.28 -5.36 -9.47
N ALA A 24 -20.21 -6.32 -9.35
CA ALA A 24 -20.67 -7.12 -10.49
C ALA A 24 -21.34 -6.29 -11.61
N ALA A 25 -21.94 -5.15 -11.27
CA ALA A 25 -22.58 -4.25 -12.23
C ALA A 25 -21.61 -3.23 -12.85
N PHE A 26 -20.35 -3.19 -12.41
CA PHE A 26 -19.33 -2.23 -12.83
C PHE A 26 -19.71 -0.75 -12.66
N ASP A 27 -20.63 -0.43 -11.74
CA ASP A 27 -21.06 0.93 -11.41
C ASP A 27 -20.46 1.43 -10.09
N HIS A 28 -19.79 0.56 -9.33
CA HIS A 28 -19.07 0.92 -8.11
C HIS A 28 -17.72 0.21 -8.04
N LEU A 29 -16.75 0.89 -7.45
CA LEU A 29 -15.45 0.37 -7.09
C LEU A 29 -15.34 0.33 -5.56
N PHE A 30 -15.07 -0.86 -5.04
CA PHE A 30 -14.76 -1.05 -3.63
C PHE A 30 -13.27 -0.84 -3.42
N VAL A 31 -12.93 -0.04 -2.42
CA VAL A 31 -11.56 0.20 -1.99
C VAL A 31 -11.44 -0.29 -0.55
N LEU A 32 -10.77 -1.41 -0.35
CA LEU A 32 -10.42 -1.90 0.97
C LEU A 32 -9.02 -1.40 1.32
N ARG A 33 -8.89 -0.78 2.49
CA ARG A 33 -7.60 -0.47 3.11
C ARG A 33 -7.44 -1.33 4.34
N ALA A 34 -6.39 -2.14 4.38
CA ALA A 34 -6.01 -2.90 5.56
C ALA A 34 -4.68 -2.38 6.09
N ASN A 35 -4.66 -2.10 7.38
CA ASN A 35 -3.45 -1.80 8.13
C ASN A 35 -3.07 -3.09 8.89
N ILE A 36 -1.97 -3.70 8.45
CA ILE A 36 -1.55 -5.03 8.90
C ILE A 36 -0.28 -4.88 9.76
N PRO A 37 -0.37 -5.08 11.09
CA PRO A 37 0.79 -5.06 11.95
C PRO A 37 1.83 -6.12 11.57
N LEU A 38 3.12 -5.84 11.74
CA LEU A 38 4.19 -6.82 11.51
C LEU A 38 3.96 -8.12 12.28
N ARG A 39 3.56 -8.01 13.55
CA ARG A 39 3.20 -9.16 14.41
C ARG A 39 2.12 -10.05 13.81
N THR A 40 1.19 -9.47 13.03
CA THR A 40 0.15 -10.25 12.36
C THR A 40 0.72 -11.01 11.18
N LEU A 41 1.63 -10.40 10.40
CA LEU A 41 2.33 -11.10 9.34
C LEU A 41 3.19 -12.25 9.87
N GLU A 42 3.88 -12.04 10.98
CA GLU A 42 4.66 -13.09 11.66
C GLU A 42 3.80 -14.23 12.18
N ALA A 43 2.63 -13.91 12.75
CA ALA A 43 1.68 -14.92 13.19
C ALA A 43 1.18 -15.78 12.01
N ILE A 44 0.90 -15.16 10.86
CA ILE A 44 0.54 -15.88 9.62
C ILE A 44 1.70 -16.77 9.17
N ASP A 45 2.94 -16.25 9.13
CA ASP A 45 4.12 -17.01 8.69
C ASP A 45 4.39 -18.24 9.58
N ARG A 46 4.08 -18.14 10.88
CA ARG A 46 4.19 -19.25 11.84
C ARG A 46 2.96 -20.16 11.91
N ASN A 47 1.90 -19.83 11.16
CA ASN A 47 0.61 -20.52 11.21
C ASN A 47 0.02 -20.57 12.64
N ASP A 48 0.17 -19.48 13.40
CA ASP A 48 -0.35 -19.35 14.76
C ASP A 48 -1.89 -19.49 14.76
N GLU A 49 -2.49 -20.13 15.77
CA GLU A 49 -3.96 -20.26 15.84
C GLU A 49 -4.69 -18.93 16.07
N LYS A 50 -4.01 -17.96 16.71
CA LYS A 50 -4.60 -16.68 17.07
C LYS A 50 -3.89 -15.54 16.36
N MET A 51 -4.63 -14.86 15.50
CA MET A 51 -4.13 -13.68 14.79
C MET A 51 -4.30 -12.40 15.62
N PRO A 52 -3.27 -11.55 15.73
CA PRO A 52 -3.45 -10.20 16.24
C PRO A 52 -4.40 -9.40 15.34
N PRO A 53 -5.19 -8.47 15.90
CA PRO A 53 -6.22 -7.76 15.16
C PRO A 53 -5.62 -6.88 14.05
N MET A 54 -6.34 -6.78 12.93
CA MET A 54 -6.05 -5.88 11.83
C MET A 54 -7.14 -4.81 11.74
N HIS A 55 -6.77 -3.61 11.33
CA HIS A 55 -7.73 -2.56 11.06
C HIS A 55 -8.07 -2.55 9.56
N ILE A 56 -9.35 -2.75 9.23
CA ILE A 56 -9.82 -2.78 7.85
C ILE A 56 -10.87 -1.69 7.66
N CYS A 57 -10.63 -0.80 6.71
CA CYS A 57 -11.61 0.18 6.24
C CYS A 57 -12.10 -0.19 4.86
N GLN A 58 -13.36 0.13 4.58
CA GLN A 58 -13.95 0.00 3.25
C GLN A 58 -14.47 1.36 2.79
N GLY A 59 -14.08 1.74 1.58
CA GLY A 59 -14.68 2.83 0.81
C GLY A 59 -15.44 2.29 -0.39
N VAL A 60 -16.44 3.04 -0.83
CA VAL A 60 -17.20 2.77 -2.06
C VAL A 60 -17.10 4.01 -2.94
N VAL A 61 -16.73 3.80 -4.20
CA VAL A 61 -16.51 4.87 -5.17
C VAL A 61 -17.43 4.62 -6.36
N PRO A 62 -18.36 5.53 -6.68
CA PRO A 62 -19.20 5.37 -7.86
C PRO A 62 -18.35 5.49 -9.13
N LEU A 63 -18.56 4.55 -10.06
CA LEU A 63 -17.96 4.54 -11.40
C LEU A 63 -18.93 5.20 -12.39
N HIS A 64 -19.32 6.43 -12.09
CA HIS A 64 -20.10 7.25 -13.00
C HIS A 64 -19.16 8.21 -13.74
N VAL A 65 -19.21 8.19 -15.07
CA VAL A 65 -18.51 9.14 -15.92
C VAL A 65 -19.53 10.10 -16.50
N ASP A 66 -19.53 11.34 -16.01
CA ASP A 66 -20.22 12.43 -16.69
C ASP A 66 -19.48 12.71 -18.00
N VAL A 67 -20.13 12.38 -19.12
CA VAL A 67 -19.57 12.59 -20.47
C VAL A 67 -19.34 14.06 -20.82
N GLN A 68 -20.02 15.00 -20.16
CA GLN A 68 -19.80 16.43 -20.33
C GLN A 68 -18.57 16.91 -19.55
N LYS A 69 -18.22 16.23 -18.46
CA LYS A 69 -17.09 16.58 -17.58
C LYS A 69 -16.32 15.34 -17.09
N PRO A 70 -15.71 14.56 -18.00
CA PRO A 70 -15.20 13.22 -17.69
C PRO A 70 -14.01 13.18 -16.72
N LEU A 71 -13.35 14.31 -16.50
CA LEU A 71 -12.13 14.41 -15.67
C LEU A 71 -12.33 15.19 -14.36
N GLN A 72 -13.22 16.19 -14.31
CA GLN A 72 -13.35 17.07 -13.13
C GLN A 72 -14.17 16.43 -12.00
N ASP A 73 -15.23 15.72 -12.35
CA ASP A 73 -16.18 15.16 -11.37
C ASP A 73 -16.03 13.63 -11.21
N ASN A 74 -15.06 13.04 -11.90
CA ASN A 74 -14.85 11.61 -11.88
C ASN A 74 -14.22 11.16 -10.54
N ALA A 75 -15.03 10.50 -9.72
CA ALA A 75 -14.62 9.99 -8.41
C ALA A 75 -13.49 8.95 -8.51
N LEU A 76 -13.47 8.14 -9.56
CA LEU A 76 -12.38 7.18 -9.81
C LEU A 76 -11.06 7.91 -10.04
N ALA A 77 -11.04 8.96 -10.88
CA ALA A 77 -9.84 9.72 -11.15
C ALA A 77 -9.26 10.35 -9.87
N LYS A 78 -10.11 10.87 -8.99
CA LYS A 78 -9.71 11.43 -7.68
C LYS A 78 -9.11 10.37 -6.75
N VAL A 79 -9.69 9.17 -6.73
CA VAL A 79 -9.19 8.06 -5.90
C VAL A 79 -7.85 7.55 -6.42
N LEU A 80 -7.68 7.42 -7.74
CA LEU A 80 -6.41 7.03 -8.33
C LEU A 80 -5.33 8.07 -8.05
N ALA A 81 -5.63 9.36 -8.18
CA ALA A 81 -4.71 10.44 -7.84
C ALA A 81 -4.27 10.35 -6.36
N ALA A 82 -5.21 10.22 -5.43
CA ALA A 82 -4.89 10.10 -4.00
C ALA A 82 -4.01 8.87 -3.68
N LEU A 83 -4.23 7.74 -4.35
CA LEU A 83 -3.38 6.54 -4.20
C LEU A 83 -1.97 6.76 -4.75
N MET A 84 -1.85 7.46 -5.88
CA MET A 84 -0.55 7.83 -6.45
C MET A 84 0.22 8.80 -5.55
N ASP A 85 -0.43 9.86 -5.07
CA ASP A 85 0.17 10.83 -4.16
C ASP A 85 0.69 10.16 -2.89
N HIS A 86 -0.12 9.30 -2.27
CA HIS A 86 0.30 8.55 -1.09
C HIS A 86 1.48 7.62 -1.36
N THR A 87 1.55 7.02 -2.56
CA THR A 87 2.66 6.14 -2.95
C THR A 87 3.95 6.94 -3.17
N LEU A 88 3.84 8.15 -3.74
CA LEU A 88 4.96 9.07 -3.91
C LEU A 88 5.48 9.59 -2.58
N GLU A 89 4.61 9.95 -1.63
CA GLU A 89 4.99 10.32 -0.27
C GLU A 89 5.79 9.21 0.42
N ILE A 90 5.30 7.96 0.35
CA ILE A 90 6.02 6.81 0.90
C ILE A 90 7.38 6.64 0.21
N ALA A 91 7.43 6.68 -1.13
CA ALA A 91 8.69 6.55 -1.88
C ALA A 91 9.71 7.63 -1.49
N ALA A 92 9.27 8.86 -1.23
CA ALA A 92 10.12 9.95 -0.77
C ALA A 92 10.72 9.73 0.62
N THR A 93 10.05 8.95 1.49
CA THR A 93 10.55 8.62 2.83
C THR A 93 11.57 7.47 2.86
N VAL A 94 11.72 6.71 1.77
CA VAL A 94 12.60 5.52 1.70
C VAL A 94 14.01 5.86 1.18
N VAL A 95 14.38 7.14 1.08
CA VAL A 95 15.74 7.54 0.68
C VAL A 95 16.69 7.45 1.87
N GLU A 96 17.28 6.27 2.08
CA GLU A 96 18.66 6.19 2.56
C GLU A 96 19.57 5.94 1.35
N GLU A 97 20.28 6.98 0.91
CA GLU A 97 21.46 6.77 0.08
C GLU A 97 22.43 5.89 0.89
N PRO A 98 22.95 4.78 0.33
CA PRO A 98 23.97 4.01 1.03
C PRO A 98 25.16 4.94 1.28
N SER A 99 25.44 5.17 2.57
CA SER A 99 26.64 5.87 3.00
C SER A 99 27.83 5.22 2.30
N SER A 100 28.51 6.02 1.47
CA SER A 100 29.79 5.66 0.86
C SER A 100 30.84 5.56 1.97
N SER A 101 30.79 4.47 2.73
CA SER A 101 31.84 4.07 3.66
C SER A 101 32.42 2.74 3.19
N ALA A 102 33.24 2.81 2.16
CA ALA A 102 34.33 1.87 1.95
C ALA A 102 35.65 2.65 2.06
N SER A 103 36.08 2.88 3.30
CA SER A 103 37.49 3.02 3.60
C SER A 103 38.10 1.62 3.49
N VAL A 104 38.88 1.38 2.44
CA VAL A 104 39.84 0.28 2.42
C VAL A 104 41.19 0.90 2.12
N GLY A 105 41.94 1.16 3.19
CA GLY A 105 43.39 1.12 3.09
C GLY A 105 43.84 -0.34 3.11
N ALA A 106 44.68 -0.73 2.16
CA ALA A 106 45.75 -1.73 2.32
C ALA A 106 46.55 -1.83 1.01
N ASP A 107 47.85 -1.50 1.13
CA ASP A 107 49.02 -2.07 0.43
C ASP A 107 49.02 -2.26 -1.09
N VAL A 108 49.86 -1.50 -1.81
CA VAL A 108 51.23 -1.89 -2.27
C VAL A 108 52.05 -0.62 -2.53
#